data_AF-A0AAJ0PHU5-F1
#
_entry.id   AF-A0AAJ0PHU5-F1
#
_cell.length_a   1.000
_cell.length_b   1.000
_cell.length_c   1.000
_cell.angle_alpha   90.00
_cell.angle_beta   90.00
_cell.angle_gamma   90.00
#
_symmetry.space_group_name_H-M   'P 1'
#
loop_
_entity.id
_entity.type
_entity.pdbx_description
1 polymer ?
#
loop_
_entity_poly.entity_id
_entity_poly.type
_entity_poly.pdbx_seq_one_letter_code
_entity_poly.pdbx_strand_id
1 'polypeptide(L)' 'MATNDERVALHALPELPASLIVINGDRRPQFAWYDAETEQYYSEADGRVIVDVRAALPWAAAYVH' A
#
# COMPACT_ATOMS: atom_id res chain seq x y z
N MET A 1 4.68 13.55 40.37
CA MET A 1 3.67 13.15 39.38
C MET A 1 3.45 14.33 38.46
N ALA A 2 4.08 14.31 37.29
CA ALA A 2 3.78 15.22 36.18
C ALA A 2 3.41 14.31 35.00
N THR A 3 2.25 14.58 34.42
CA THR A 3 1.50 13.71 33.52
C THR A 3 2.17 13.57 32.17
N ASN A 4 2.13 12.32 31.71
CA ASN A 4 2.75 11.67 30.57
C ASN A 4 2.20 12.15 29.20
N ASP A 5 2.17 13.46 28.92
CA ASP A 5 1.51 14.03 27.73
C ASP A 5 2.45 14.57 26.64
N GLU A 6 3.74 14.25 26.69
CA GLU A 6 4.70 14.63 25.63
C GLU A 6 4.97 13.51 24.60
N ARG A 7 4.21 12.40 24.64
CA ARG A 7 4.38 11.25 23.74
C ARG A 7 3.37 11.14 22.59
N VAL A 8 2.38 12.04 22.51
CA VAL A 8 1.27 11.94 21.54
C VAL A 8 1.37 13.01 20.44
N ALA A 9 2.60 13.40 20.09
CA ALA A 9 2.88 14.14 18.86
C ALA A 9 3.97 13.43 18.05
N LEU A 10 3.96 12.08 18.01
CA LEU A 10 4.45 11.41 16.81
C LEU A 10 3.50 11.83 15.71
N HIS A 11 3.91 12.90 15.02
CA HIS A 11 3.37 13.40 13.76
C HIS A 11 2.50 12.34 13.10
N ALA A 12 1.19 12.58 13.07
CA ALA A 12 0.30 11.93 12.12
C ALA A 12 0.87 12.28 10.75
N LEU A 13 1.81 11.44 10.29
CA LEU A 13 2.25 11.45 8.91
C LEU A 13 0.94 11.38 8.10
N PRO A 14 0.78 12.21 7.07
CA PRO A 14 -0.43 12.16 6.25
C PRO A 14 -0.70 10.69 5.91
N GLU A 15 -1.94 10.23 6.08
CA GLU A 15 -2.32 8.90 5.61
C GLU A 15 -2.03 8.87 4.12
N LEU A 16 -0.88 8.31 3.77
CA LEU A 16 -0.51 8.10 2.39
C LEU A 16 -1.49 7.05 1.84
N PRO A 17 -1.97 7.22 0.59
CA PRO A 17 -2.89 6.25 0.02
C PRO A 17 -2.26 4.85 0.12
N ALA A 18 -3.01 3.90 0.65
CA ALA A 18 -2.55 2.53 0.79
C ALA A 18 -2.38 1.94 -0.61
N SER A 19 -1.18 1.98 -1.15
CA SER A 19 -0.85 1.21 -2.35
C SER A 19 -0.72 -0.27 -1.98
N LEU A 20 -1.07 -1.17 -2.89
CA LEU A 20 -0.83 -2.59 -2.69
C LEU A 20 0.46 -2.98 -3.41
N ILE A 21 1.30 -3.78 -2.76
CA ILE A 21 2.35 -4.53 -3.45
C ILE A 21 1.77 -5.89 -3.84
N VAL A 22 1.76 -6.16 -5.13
CA VAL A 22 1.33 -7.44 -5.70
C VAL A 22 2.56 -8.20 -6.21
N ILE A 23 2.68 -9.47 -5.81
CA ILE A 23 3.70 -10.39 -6.33
C ILE A 23 3.02 -11.32 -7.33
N ASN A 24 3.37 -11.20 -8.61
CA ASN A 24 2.82 -12.02 -9.69
C ASN A 24 3.67 -13.28 -9.96
N GLY A 25 3.27 -14.10 -10.94
CA GLY A 25 3.99 -15.31 -11.37
C GLY A 25 5.46 -15.08 -11.76
N ASP A 26 5.79 -13.88 -12.25
CA ASP A 26 7.16 -13.47 -12.60
C ASP A 26 8.01 -13.10 -11.37
N ARG A 27 7.44 -13.20 -10.16
CA ARG A 27 8.08 -12.86 -8.88
C ARG A 27 8.58 -11.42 -8.81
N ARG A 28 8.00 -10.52 -9.61
CA ARG A 28 8.32 -9.09 -9.59
C ARG A 28 7.25 -8.35 -8.79
N PRO A 29 7.62 -7.60 -7.74
CA PRO A 29 6.66 -6.77 -7.03
C PRO A 29 6.22 -5.61 -7.93
N GLN A 30 4.92 -5.31 -7.90
CA GLN A 30 4.31 -4.18 -8.61
C GLN A 30 3.37 -3.44 -7.68
N PHE A 31 3.29 -2.11 -7.84
CA PHE A 31 2.25 -1.33 -7.19
C PHE A 31 0.91 -1.50 -7.91
N ALA A 32 -0.14 -1.67 -7.13
CA ALA A 32 -1.47 -1.94 -7.64
C ALA A 32 -2.56 -1.31 -6.77
N TRP A 33 -3.73 -1.14 -7.37
CA TRP A 33 -5.00 -0.95 -6.66
C TRP A 33 -5.87 -2.20 -6.84
N TYR A 34 -6.74 -2.44 -5.86
CA TYR A 34 -7.69 -3.55 -5.88
C TYR A 34 -9.09 -3.02 -6.19
N ASP A 35 -9.72 -3.59 -7.21
CA ASP A 35 -11.12 -3.37 -7.53
C ASP A 35 -11.98 -4.40 -6.82
N ALA A 36 -12.81 -3.94 -5.87
CA ALA A 36 -13.71 -4.81 -5.14
C ALA A 36 -14.92 -5.27 -5.96
N GLU A 37 -15.29 -4.56 -7.04
CA GLU A 37 -16.42 -4.95 -7.89
C GLU A 37 -16.03 -6.08 -8.84
N THR A 38 -14.82 -6.01 -9.41
CA THR A 38 -14.31 -7.01 -10.36
C THR A 38 -13.42 -8.07 -9.72
N GLU A 39 -13.10 -7.91 -8.42
CA GLU A 39 -12.18 -8.76 -7.64
C GLU A 39 -10.79 -8.89 -8.30
N GLN A 40 -10.30 -7.80 -8.89
CA GLN A 40 -9.07 -7.77 -9.67
C GLN A 40 -8.05 -6.77 -9.15
N TYR A 41 -6.77 -7.07 -9.39
CA TYR A 41 -5.66 -6.17 -9.15
C TYR A 41 -5.27 -5.49 -10.45
N TYR A 42 -5.11 -4.18 -10.41
CA TYR A 42 -4.70 -3.37 -11.55
C TYR A 42 -3.40 -2.64 -11.24
N SER A 43 -2.48 -2.69 -12.19
CA SER A 43 -1.19 -2.01 -12.12
C SER A 43 -1.38 -0.50 -12.01
N GLU A 44 -0.73 0.13 -11.03
CA GLU A 44 -0.71 1.60 -10.93
C GLU A 44 0.07 2.25 -12.08
N ALA A 45 1.01 1.51 -12.70
CA ALA A 45 1.88 2.05 -13.73
C ALA A 45 1.17 2.23 -15.08
N ASP A 46 0.22 1.35 -15.40
CA ASP A 46 -0.42 1.31 -16.72
C ASP A 46 -1.92 0.94 -16.72
N GLY A 47 -2.51 0.71 -15.55
CA GLY A 47 -3.93 0.38 -15.41
C GLY A 47 -4.32 -1.00 -15.93
N ARG A 48 -3.36 -1.87 -16.26
CA ARG A 48 -3.65 -3.22 -16.76
C ARG A 48 -3.91 -4.20 -15.62
N VAL A 49 -4.75 -5.20 -15.88
CA VAL A 49 -4.99 -6.31 -14.95
C VAL A 49 -3.69 -7.08 -14.73
N ILE A 50 -3.35 -7.29 -13.45
CA ILE A 50 -2.23 -8.14 -13.04
C ILE A 50 -2.75 -9.57 -12.93
N VAL A 51 -2.23 -10.45 -13.78
CA VAL A 51 -2.54 -11.89 -13.77
C VAL A 51 -1.58 -12.67 -12.88
N ASP A 52 -1.96 -13.90 -12.52
CA ASP A 52 -1.15 -14.82 -11.69
C ASP A 52 -0.68 -14.22 -10.35
N VAL A 53 -1.55 -13.47 -9.68
CA VAL A 53 -1.29 -12.91 -8.35
C VAL A 53 -1.07 -14.04 -7.34
N ARG A 54 0.09 -14.03 -6.67
CA ARG A 54 0.48 -15.01 -5.64
C ARG A 54 0.36 -14.45 -4.23
N ALA A 55 0.53 -13.14 -4.08
CA ALA A 55 0.37 -12.43 -2.82
C ALA A 55 0.05 -10.95 -3.08
N ALA A 56 -0.72 -10.35 -2.19
CA ALA A 56 -0.97 -8.91 -2.13
C ALA A 56 -0.78 -8.44 -0.69
N LEU A 57 -0.08 -7.32 -0.52
CA LEU A 57 0.24 -6.75 0.79
C LEU A 57 -0.04 -5.24 0.77
N PRO A 58 -0.67 -4.69 1.82
CA PRO A 58 -0.76 -3.24 1.95
C PRO A 58 0.64 -2.65 2.11
N TRP A 59 0.90 -1.54 1.44
CA TRP A 59 2.13 -0.78 1.54
C TRP A 59 1.82 0.67 1.87
N ALA A 60 2.59 1.21 2.81
CA ALA A 60 2.61 2.62 3.13
C ALA A 60 4.06 3.10 3.04
N ALA A 61 4.29 4.23 2.38
CA ALA A 61 5.62 4.82 2.37
C ALA A 61 5.94 5.34 3.78
N ALA A 62 7.15 5.08 4.26
CA ALA A 62 7.62 5.69 5.50
C ALA A 62 7.99 7.18 5.31
N TYR A 63 8.27 7.59 4.07
CA TYR A 63 8.67 8.96 3.71
C TYR A 63 8.38 9.23 2.23
N VAL A 64 7.92 10.45 1.90
CA VAL A 64 7.78 10.97 0.54
C VAL A 64 8.58 12.28 0.49
N HIS A 65 9.51 12.41 -0.46
CA HIS A 65 10.35 13.59 -0.66
C HIS A 65 9.72 14.57 -1.66
#